data_AF-A0A7Y7CTU9-F1
#
_entry.id   AF-A0A7Y7CTU9-F1
#
_cell.length_a   1.000
_cell.length_b   1.000
_cell.length_c   1.000
_cell.angle_alpha   90.00
_cell.angle_beta   90.00
_cell.angle_gamma   90.00
#
_symmetry.space_group_name_H-M   'P 1'
#
loop_
_entity.id
_entity.type
_entity.pdbx_description
1 polymer ?
#
loop_
_entity_poly.entity_id
_entity_poly.type
_entity_poly.pdbx_seq_one_letter_code
_entity_poly.pdbx_strand_id
1 'polypeptide(L)'
;MGKLVGRGHCLTCPIRPSSLFGCLEESELGLIEDFQTRVVTYDAGEIVYSEGERLNLIYTLRRGFVKLTRFNSEGEAQIVRIVRPGDL
;
A
#
# COMPACT_ATOMS: atom_id res chain seq x y z
N MET A 1 -9.43 6.52 9.68
CA MET A 1 -9.90 5.73 8.51
C MET A 1 -9.44 6.47 7.28
N GLY A 2 -8.69 5.82 6.39
CA GLY A 2 -7.99 6.51 5.29
C GLY A 2 -8.93 7.35 4.41
N LYS A 3 -8.48 8.56 4.06
CA LYS A 3 -9.21 9.49 3.21
C LYS A 3 -9.00 9.12 1.74
N LEU A 4 -10.06 8.87 0.98
CA LEU A 4 -9.97 8.70 -0.47
C LEU A 4 -9.60 10.03 -1.12
N VAL A 5 -8.54 10.04 -1.92
CA VAL A 5 -8.06 11.24 -2.62
C VAL A 5 -8.04 11.10 -4.14
N GLY A 6 -8.31 9.89 -4.67
CA GLY A 6 -8.44 9.69 -6.11
C GLY A 6 -8.37 8.23 -6.54
N ARG A 7 -8.13 8.03 -7.83
CA ARG A 7 -7.89 6.72 -8.46
C ARG A 7 -6.50 6.68 -9.07
N GLY A 8 -5.87 5.53 -8.99
CA GLY A 8 -4.52 5.29 -9.47
C GLY A 8 -4.51 4.84 -10.92
N HIS A 9 -3.54 5.31 -11.68
CA HIS A 9 -3.25 4.84 -13.04
C HIS A 9 -1.83 4.31 -13.07
N CYS A 10 -1.64 3.01 -13.29
CA CYS A 10 -0.32 2.37 -13.23
C CYS A 10 0.63 2.89 -14.31
N LEU A 11 0.13 3.20 -15.51
CA LEU A 11 0.92 3.75 -16.63
C LEU A 11 1.65 5.03 -16.25
N THR A 12 0.98 5.94 -15.54
CA THR A 12 1.54 7.25 -15.15
C THR A 12 1.98 7.28 -13.68
N CYS A 13 2.11 6.13 -13.02
CA CYS A 13 2.41 6.06 -11.59
C CYS A 13 3.92 6.23 -11.33
N PRO A 14 4.36 7.26 -10.58
CA PRO A 14 5.79 7.49 -10.36
C PRO A 14 6.52 6.36 -9.62
N ILE A 15 5.81 5.59 -8.80
CA ILE A 15 6.38 4.46 -8.05
C ILE A 15 6.31 3.13 -8.82
N ARG A 16 5.80 3.12 -10.07
CA ARG A 16 5.63 1.89 -10.86
C ARG A 16 6.91 1.07 -10.93
N PRO A 17 8.10 1.62 -11.28
CA PRO A 17 9.32 0.82 -11.45
C PRO A 17 9.73 0.02 -10.21
N SER A 18 9.34 0.47 -9.01
CA SER A 18 9.62 -0.17 -7.73
C SER A 18 8.43 -0.92 -7.13
N SER A 19 7.33 -1.07 -7.88
CA SER A 19 6.08 -1.68 -7.40
C SER A 19 5.82 -3.03 -8.04
N LEU A 20 4.79 -3.74 -7.55
CA LEU A 20 4.34 -5.03 -8.07
C LEU A 20 4.16 -5.05 -9.60
N PHE A 21 3.66 -3.95 -10.18
CA PHE A 21 3.40 -3.85 -11.63
C PHE A 21 4.53 -3.20 -12.42
N GLY A 22 5.70 -3.02 -11.81
CA GLY A 22 6.90 -2.49 -12.48
C GLY A 22 7.45 -3.42 -13.56
N CYS A 23 7.20 -4.72 -13.45
CA CYS A 23 7.64 -5.74 -14.40
C CYS A 23 6.70 -5.93 -15.60
N LEU A 24 5.53 -5.30 -15.61
CA LEU A 24 4.56 -5.42 -16.69
C LEU A 24 4.87 -4.42 -17.79
N GLU A 25 4.76 -4.86 -19.03
CA GLU A 25 4.80 -4.01 -20.22
C GLU A 25 3.52 -3.19 -20.36
N GLU A 26 3.56 -2.12 -21.16
CA GLU A 26 2.40 -1.25 -21.38
C GLU A 26 1.17 -2.00 -21.93
N SER A 27 1.38 -2.96 -22.83
CA SER A 27 0.32 -3.81 -23.37
C SER A 27 -0.34 -4.70 -22.30
N GLU A 28 0.42 -5.14 -21.29
CA GLU A 28 -0.07 -5.96 -20.19
C GLU A 28 -0.81 -5.13 -19.14
N LEU A 29 -0.42 -3.86 -18.96
CA LEU A 29 -1.11 -2.94 -18.06
C LEU A 29 -2.56 -2.66 -18.48
N GLY A 30 -2.86 -2.73 -19.78
CA GLY A 30 -4.23 -2.63 -20.28
C GLY A 30 -5.16 -3.70 -19.70
N LEU A 31 -4.64 -4.88 -19.34
CA LEU A 31 -5.42 -5.97 -18.73
C LEU A 31 -5.88 -5.64 -17.29
N ILE A 32 -5.22 -4.68 -16.64
CA ILE A 32 -5.52 -4.25 -15.27
C ILE A 32 -5.94 -2.78 -15.21
N GLU A 33 -6.17 -2.12 -16.34
CA GLU A 33 -6.49 -0.69 -16.37
C GLU A 33 -7.85 -0.39 -15.72
N ASP A 34 -8.80 -1.32 -15.86
CA ASP A 34 -10.09 -1.28 -15.18
C ASP A 34 -9.97 -1.46 -13.65
N PHE A 35 -8.84 -2.00 -13.18
CA PHE A 35 -8.48 -2.04 -11.77
C PHE A 35 -8.04 -0.64 -11.32
N GLN A 36 -9.00 0.28 -11.24
CA GLN A 36 -8.78 1.66 -10.85
C GLN A 36 -8.51 1.77 -9.34
N THR A 37 -7.29 1.45 -8.93
CA THR A 37 -6.90 1.35 -7.52
C THR A 37 -7.22 2.62 -6.76
N ARG A 38 -7.98 2.51 -5.67
CA ARG A 38 -8.28 3.63 -4.79
C ARG A 38 -6.99 4.19 -4.21
N VAL A 39 -6.79 5.50 -4.36
CA VAL A 39 -5.68 6.20 -3.71
C VAL A 39 -6.21 6.78 -2.41
N VAL A 40 -5.67 6.30 -1.30
CA VAL A 40 -6.05 6.71 0.04
C VAL A 40 -4.87 7.34 0.77
N THR A 41 -5.14 8.33 1.61
CA THR A 41 -4.15 8.97 2.48
C THR A 41 -4.47 8.72 3.94
N TYR A 42 -3.43 8.60 4.74
CA TYR A 42 -3.50 8.47 6.19
C TYR A 42 -2.62 9.56 6.80
N ASP A 43 -3.08 10.15 7.89
CA ASP A 43 -2.28 11.07 8.68
C ASP A 43 -1.26 10.29 9.54
N ALA A 44 -0.21 10.98 9.99
CA ALA A 44 0.80 10.36 10.82
C ALA A 44 0.18 9.83 12.13
N GLY A 45 0.44 8.55 12.42
CA GLY A 45 -0.11 7.88 13.60
C GLY A 45 -1.43 7.15 13.37
N GLU A 46 -2.09 7.32 12.21
CA GLU A 46 -3.25 6.50 11.89
C GLU A 46 -2.88 5.04 11.60
N ILE A 47 -3.77 4.13 11.98
CA ILE A 47 -3.65 2.70 11.70
C ILE A 47 -4.22 2.41 10.31
N VAL A 48 -3.44 1.73 9.47
CA VAL A 48 -3.85 1.30 8.12
C VAL A 48 -4.73 0.04 8.19
N TYR A 49 -4.26 -0.96 8.93
CA TYR A 49 -4.98 -2.20 9.26
C TYR A 49 -4.44 -2.79 10.56
N SER A 50 -5.19 -3.69 11.20
CA SER A 50 -4.76 -4.39 12.43
C SER A 50 -4.61 -5.89 12.23
N GLU A 51 -3.76 -6.54 13.04
CA GLU A 51 -3.63 -8.01 13.05
C GLU A 51 -4.99 -8.66 13.38
N GLY A 52 -5.34 -9.72 12.65
CA GLY A 52 -6.63 -10.41 12.79
C GLY A 52 -7.81 -9.78 12.07
N GLU A 53 -7.65 -8.60 11.46
CA GLU A 53 -8.68 -7.98 10.63
C GLU A 53 -8.90 -8.76 9.33
N ARG A 54 -10.16 -8.87 8.88
CA ARG A 54 -10.47 -9.54 7.61
C ARG A 54 -9.85 -8.77 6.44
N LEU A 55 -9.02 -9.47 5.67
CA LEU A 55 -8.30 -8.87 4.57
C LEU A 55 -9.24 -8.60 3.39
N ASN A 56 -9.49 -7.31 3.10
CA ASN A 56 -10.37 -6.88 2.01
C ASN A 56 -9.62 -6.18 0.87
N LEU A 57 -8.39 -5.71 1.13
CA LEU A 57 -7.59 -4.90 0.21
C LEU A 57 -6.11 -5.22 0.36
N ILE A 58 -5.36 -5.02 -0.73
CA ILE A 58 -3.89 -4.99 -0.73
C ILE A 58 -3.47 -3.55 -1.03
N TYR A 59 -2.38 -3.10 -0.42
CA TYR A 59 -1.89 -1.73 -0.53
C TYR A 59 -0.51 -1.70 -1.19
N THR A 60 -0.24 -0.66 -1.97
CA THR A 60 1.12 -0.31 -2.39
C THR A 60 1.42 1.09 -1.87
N LEU A 61 2.52 1.24 -1.13
CA LEU A 61 2.87 2.53 -0.56
C LEU A 61 3.35 3.48 -1.66
N ARG A 62 2.71 4.65 -1.81
CA ARG A 62 3.10 5.67 -2.80
C ARG A 62 4.05 6.73 -2.26
N ARG A 63 3.88 7.11 -1.00
CA ARG A 63 4.66 8.18 -0.35
C ARG A 63 4.65 7.99 1.17
N GLY A 64 5.77 8.35 1.80
CA GLY A 64 5.94 8.26 3.25
C GLY A 64 6.53 6.92 3.68
N PHE A 65 6.31 6.56 4.94
CA PHE A 65 6.77 5.31 5.54
C PHE A 65 5.67 4.74 6.42
N VAL A 66 5.56 3.41 6.45
CA VAL A 66 4.66 2.70 7.37
C VAL A 66 5.49 1.73 8.20
N LYS A 67 5.33 1.77 9.52
CA LYS A 67 5.87 0.73 10.40
C LYS A 67 4.89 -0.43 10.44
N LEU A 68 5.35 -1.63 10.11
CA LEU A 68 4.63 -2.86 10.43
C LEU A 68 5.11 -3.32 11.79
N THR A 69 4.18 -3.47 12.72
CA THR A 69 4.47 -3.87 14.10
C THR A 69 3.74 -5.14 14.46
N ARG A 70 4.37 -5.94 15.31
CA ARG A 70 3.73 -7.07 15.98
C ARG A 70 3.74 -6.84 17.49
N PHE A 71 2.70 -7.30 18.16
CA PHE A 71 2.60 -7.25 19.61
C PHE A 71 2.88 -8.63 20.21
N ASN A 72 3.64 -8.69 21.30
CA ASN A 72 3.82 -9.92 22.06
C ASN A 72 2.65 -10.14 23.04
N SER A 73 2.67 -11.25 23.78
CA SER A 73 1.66 -11.58 24.79
C SER A 73 1.55 -10.58 25.94
N GLU A 74 2.59 -9.74 26.14
CA GLU A 74 2.64 -8.71 27.17
C GLU A 74 2.22 -7.33 26.64
N GLY A 75 1.90 -7.21 25.34
CA GLY A 75 1.44 -5.97 24.71
C GLY A 75 2.56 -5.05 24.23
N GLU A 76 3.82 -5.49 24.22
CA GLU A 76 4.94 -4.72 23.70
C GLU A 76 5.01 -4.79 22.17
N ALA A 77 5.23 -3.64 21.52
CA ALA A 77 5.31 -3.53 20.07
C ALA A 77 6.74 -3.70 19.56
N GLN A 78 6.94 -4.62 18.62
CA GLN A 78 8.17 -4.76 17.86
C GLN A 78 7.95 -4.33 16.41
N ILE A 79 8.83 -3.45 15.88
CA ILE A 79 8.84 -3.12 14.45
C ILE A 79 9.46 -4.29 13.69
N VAL A 80 8.69 -4.94 12.82
CA VAL A 80 9.15 -6.07 12.01
C VAL A 80 9.52 -5.67 10.59
N ARG A 81 8.97 -4.56 10.08
CA ARG A 81 9.30 -4.01 8.77
C ARG A 81 9.04 -2.51 8.72
N ILE A 82 9.88 -1.78 7.97
CA ILE A 82 9.57 -0.43 7.51
C ILE A 82 9.21 -0.53 6.02
N VAL A 83 7.96 -0.22 5.71
CA VAL A 83 7.42 -0.19 4.34
C VAL A 83 7.79 1.15 3.71
N ARG A 84 8.34 1.10 2.49
CA ARG A 84 8.84 2.24 1.71
C ARG A 84 8.03 2.41 0.42
N PRO A 85 8.11 3.56 -0.27
CA PRO A 85 7.42 3.74 -1.54
C PRO A 85 7.77 2.63 -2.54
N GLY A 86 6.75 2.05 -3.18
CA GLY A 86 6.87 0.88 -4.06
C GLY A 86 6.57 -0.45 -3.38
N ASP A 87 6.79 -0.56 -2.06
CA ASP A 87 6.51 -1.78 -1.33
C ASP A 87 5.01 -2.12 -1.31
N LEU A 88 4.75 -3.43 -1.40
CA LEU A 88 3.48 -4.09 -1.06
C LEU A 88 3.44 -4.43 0.45
#